data_AF-A0A923AHP8-F1
#
_entry.id   AF-A0A923AHP8-F1
#
_cell.length_a   1.000
_cell.length_b   1.000
_cell.length_c   1.000
_cell.angle_alpha   90.00
_cell.angle_beta   90.00
_cell.angle_gamma   90.00
#
_symmetry.space_group_name_H-M   'P 1'
#
loop_
_entity.id
_entity.type
_entity.pdbx_description
1 polymer ?
#
loop_
_entity_poly.entity_id
_entity_poly.type
_entity_poly.pdbx_seq_one_letter_code
_entity_poly.pdbx_strand_id
1 'polypeptide(L)'
;MAQSTATPVSACAPRLRDVVALLKPITWFPPIWAFMCGVVSSGEAWGPRLPFIMLGIMLTGPLVCGTSQAINDWFDRHVDAINQPDRPIPSGRIGGHWGLWIAIAGSALSLAVAM
;
A
#
# COMPACT_ATOMS: atom_id res chain seq x y z
N MET A 1 9.55 -6.60 -35.05
CA MET A 1 10.11 -6.22 -33.72
C MET A 1 10.01 -4.70 -33.60
N ALA A 2 8.88 -4.18 -33.11
CA ALA A 2 8.72 -2.75 -32.89
C ALA A 2 9.30 -2.40 -31.52
N GLN A 3 10.46 -1.76 -31.50
CA GLN A 3 11.05 -1.22 -30.28
C GLN A 3 10.22 -0.01 -29.86
N SER A 4 9.39 -0.17 -28.83
CA SER A 4 8.70 0.93 -28.18
C SER A 4 9.74 1.77 -27.43
N THR A 5 10.04 2.95 -27.94
CA THR A 5 10.85 3.97 -27.28
C THR A 5 10.09 4.48 -26.07
N ALA A 6 10.23 3.81 -24.93
CA ALA A 6 9.71 4.30 -23.66
C ALA A 6 10.50 5.57 -23.28
N THR A 7 9.86 6.73 -23.42
CA THR A 7 10.38 8.00 -22.92
C THR A 7 10.72 7.85 -21.44
N PRO A 8 11.94 8.20 -20.97
CA PRO A 8 12.26 8.11 -19.56
C PRO A 8 11.35 9.07 -18.80
N VAL A 9 10.38 8.53 -18.05
CA VAL A 9 9.48 9.33 -17.22
C VAL A 9 10.34 9.97 -16.13
N SER A 10 10.46 11.30 -16.21
CA SER A 10 11.23 12.10 -15.26
C SER A 10 10.74 11.84 -13.84
N ALA A 11 11.65 11.44 -12.95
CA ALA A 11 11.36 11.00 -11.59
C ALA A 11 11.08 12.19 -10.66
N CYS A 12 9.99 12.92 -10.89
CA CYS A 12 9.45 13.81 -9.88
C CYS A 12 8.88 12.98 -8.72
N ALA A 13 8.95 13.51 -7.50
CA ALA A 13 8.34 12.88 -6.35
C ALA A 13 6.83 12.67 -6.60
N PRO A 14 6.28 11.49 -6.30
CA PRO A 14 4.88 11.20 -6.54
C PRO A 14 4.01 12.09 -5.66
N ARG A 15 2.87 12.54 -6.22
CA ARG A 15 1.91 13.32 -5.44
C ARG A 15 1.27 12.42 -4.39
N LEU A 16 0.99 12.97 -3.20
CA LEU A 16 0.36 12.23 -2.10
C LEU A 16 -0.93 11.51 -2.54
N ARG A 17 -1.75 12.16 -3.36
CA ARG A 17 -3.00 11.56 -3.88
C ARG A 17 -2.76 10.27 -4.66
N ASP A 18 -1.66 10.20 -5.41
CA ASP A 18 -1.34 9.07 -6.27
C ASP A 18 -0.74 7.93 -5.43
N VAL A 19 0.01 8.28 -4.37
CA VAL A 19 0.43 7.32 -3.33
C VAL A 19 -0.78 6.73 -2.60
N VAL A 20 -1.73 7.55 -2.16
CA VAL A 20 -2.96 7.06 -1.52
C VAL A 20 -3.75 6.16 -2.46
N ALA A 21 -3.88 6.54 -3.75
CA ALA A 21 -4.52 5.69 -4.76
C ALA A 21 -3.80 4.34 -4.93
N LEU A 22 -2.46 4.32 -4.91
CA LEU A 22 -1.66 3.10 -4.98
C LEU A 22 -1.91 2.16 -3.78
N LEU A 23 -2.07 2.71 -2.58
CA LEU A 23 -2.30 1.92 -1.37
C LEU A 23 -3.72 1.35 -1.25
N LYS A 24 -4.64 1.77 -2.14
CA LYS A 24 -6.02 1.26 -2.27
C LYS A 24 -6.78 1.19 -0.92
N PRO A 25 -7.19 2.34 -0.33
CA PRO A 25 -7.76 2.40 1.03
C PRO A 25 -8.94 1.48 1.29
N ILE A 26 -9.75 1.21 0.26
CA ILE A 26 -10.89 0.31 0.37
C ILE A 26 -10.49 -1.13 0.72
N THR A 27 -9.28 -1.57 0.35
CA THR A 27 -8.81 -2.93 0.65
C THR A 27 -8.30 -3.09 2.08
N TRP A 28 -8.22 -2.01 2.86
CA TRP A 28 -7.83 -2.08 4.27
C TRP A 28 -8.98 -2.55 5.16
N PHE A 29 -10.23 -2.44 4.68
CA PHE A 29 -11.39 -2.80 5.46
C PHE A 29 -11.39 -4.28 5.88
N PRO A 30 -11.19 -5.27 4.99
CA PRO A 30 -11.16 -6.68 5.39
C PRO A 30 -10.14 -7.03 6.50
N PRO A 31 -8.84 -6.65 6.41
CA PRO A 31 -7.88 -6.98 7.47
C PRO A 31 -8.14 -6.22 8.78
N ILE A 32 -8.54 -4.95 8.72
CA ILE A 32 -8.94 -4.20 9.92
C ILE A 32 -10.14 -4.89 10.59
N TRP A 33 -11.13 -5.30 9.79
CA TRP A 33 -12.31 -6.00 10.30
C TRP A 33 -11.92 -7.31 10.99
N ALA A 34 -11.08 -8.13 10.37
CA ALA A 34 -10.59 -9.37 10.95
C ALA A 34 -9.84 -9.12 12.28
N PHE A 35 -8.99 -8.09 12.33
CA PHE A 35 -8.32 -7.68 13.56
C PHE A 35 -9.31 -7.28 14.66
N MET A 36 -10.31 -6.46 14.31
CA MET A 36 -11.34 -6.01 15.26
C MET A 36 -12.21 -7.16 15.78
N CYS A 37 -12.53 -8.15 14.94
CA CYS A 37 -13.18 -9.38 15.41
C CYS A 37 -12.33 -10.10 16.46
N GLY A 38 -11.01 -10.14 16.30
CA GLY A 38 -10.08 -10.68 17.30
C GLY A 38 -10.07 -9.87 18.60
N VAL A 39 -10.03 -8.54 18.50
CA VAL A 39 -10.12 -7.63 19.66
C VAL A 39 -11.41 -7.87 20.45
N VAL A 40 -12.56 -7.93 19.79
CA VAL A 40 -13.86 -8.21 20.43
C VAL A 40 -13.86 -9.60 21.08
N SER A 41 -13.38 -10.61 20.38
CA SER A 41 -13.41 -12.01 20.85
C SER A 41 -12.44 -12.28 22.00
N SER A 42 -11.44 -11.42 22.20
CA SER A 42 -10.49 -11.55 23.33
C SER A 42 -11.16 -11.39 24.70
N GLY A 43 -12.34 -10.77 24.78
CA GLY A 43 -13.07 -10.54 26.05
C GLY A 43 -12.42 -9.53 26.98
N GLU A 44 -11.37 -8.86 26.51
CA GLU A 44 -10.53 -7.96 27.28
C GLU A 44 -11.09 -6.54 27.39
N ALA A 45 -10.74 -5.81 28.45
CA ALA A 45 -11.15 -4.41 28.60
C ALA A 45 -10.43 -3.49 27.59
N TRP A 46 -11.21 -2.62 26.94
CA TRP A 46 -10.72 -1.79 25.81
C TRP A 46 -9.99 -0.54 26.28
N GLY A 47 -10.48 0.13 27.32
CA GLY A 47 -9.98 1.45 27.76
C GLY A 47 -8.46 1.52 27.89
N PRO A 48 -7.82 0.65 28.70
CA PRO A 48 -6.37 0.64 28.85
C PRO A 48 -5.60 0.27 27.58
N ARG A 49 -6.25 -0.45 26.66
CA ARG A 49 -5.65 -1.01 25.44
C ARG A 49 -5.97 -0.21 24.19
N LEU A 50 -6.71 0.88 24.29
CA LEU A 50 -7.11 1.68 23.13
C LEU A 50 -5.92 2.11 22.26
N PRO A 51 -4.75 2.54 22.82
CA PRO A 51 -3.58 2.83 22.00
C PRO A 51 -3.08 1.61 21.22
N PHE A 52 -3.06 0.42 21.84
CA PHE A 52 -2.66 -0.83 21.19
C PHE A 52 -3.64 -1.25 20.09
N ILE A 53 -4.94 -1.10 20.32
CA ILE A 53 -5.98 -1.38 19.32
C ILE A 53 -5.81 -0.44 18.11
N MET A 54 -5.62 0.86 18.35
CA MET A 54 -5.38 1.84 17.29
C MET A 54 -4.11 1.52 16.49
N LEU A 55 -3.04 1.12 17.17
CA LEU A 55 -1.80 0.67 16.53
C LEU A 55 -2.05 -0.57 15.65
N GLY A 56 -2.80 -1.54 16.14
CA GLY A 56 -3.16 -2.73 15.38
C GLY A 56 -4.04 -2.43 14.15
N ILE A 57 -4.97 -1.49 14.24
CA ILE A 57 -5.75 -1.01 13.08
C ILE A 57 -4.83 -0.36 12.04
N MET A 58 -3.93 0.52 12.46
CA MET A 58 -2.96 1.16 11.57
C MET A 58 -2.02 0.13 10.93
N LEU A 59 -1.55 -0.84 11.71
CA LEU A 59 -0.63 -1.87 11.25
C LEU A 59 -1.30 -2.80 10.23
N THR A 60 -2.48 -3.34 10.53
CA THR A 60 -3.16 -4.31 9.65
C THR A 60 -3.74 -3.67 8.39
N GLY A 61 -4.16 -2.41 8.46
CA GLY A 61 -4.72 -1.67 7.34
C GLY A 61 -3.66 -0.94 6.50
N PRO A 62 -3.49 0.38 6.68
CA PRO A 62 -2.67 1.20 5.79
C PRO A 62 -1.20 0.77 5.70
N LEU A 63 -0.62 0.28 6.80
CA LEU A 63 0.79 -0.13 6.81
C LEU A 63 0.98 -1.45 6.07
N VAL A 64 0.51 -2.58 6.61
CA VAL A 64 0.77 -3.90 6.01
C VAL A 64 -0.06 -4.11 4.75
N CYS A 65 -1.39 -3.96 4.82
CA CYS A 65 -2.24 -4.18 3.64
C CYS A 65 -1.96 -3.15 2.55
N GLY A 66 -1.88 -1.86 2.87
CA GLY A 66 -1.54 -0.82 1.90
C GLY A 66 -0.20 -1.06 1.21
N THR A 67 0.86 -1.40 1.97
CA THR A 67 2.17 -1.74 1.40
C THR A 67 2.09 -2.98 0.50
N SER A 68 1.31 -3.99 0.89
CA SER A 68 1.11 -5.19 0.06
C SER A 68 0.50 -4.83 -1.30
N GLN A 69 -0.40 -3.85 -1.35
CA GLN A 69 -0.96 -3.36 -2.62
C GLN A 69 0.08 -2.63 -3.48
N ALA A 70 0.95 -1.83 -2.87
CA ALA A 70 2.05 -1.19 -3.58
C ALA A 70 3.06 -2.22 -4.14
N ILE A 71 3.35 -3.29 -3.38
CA ILE A 71 4.18 -4.41 -3.83
C ILE A 71 3.54 -5.08 -5.05
N ASN A 72 2.27 -5.45 -4.95
CA ASN A 72 1.54 -6.11 -6.03
C ASN A 72 1.55 -5.26 -7.31
N ASP A 73 1.16 -3.99 -7.23
CA ASP A 73 1.10 -3.10 -8.40
C ASP A 73 2.49 -2.83 -8.99
N TRP A 74 3.56 -2.85 -8.18
CA TRP A 74 4.92 -2.73 -8.70
C TRP A 74 5.31 -3.93 -9.56
N PHE A 75 5.02 -5.16 -9.12
CA PHE A 75 5.36 -6.37 -9.88
C PHE A 75 4.42 -6.58 -11.06
N ASP A 76 3.14 -6.22 -10.91
CA ASP A 76 2.12 -6.37 -11.94
C ASP A 76 2.14 -5.23 -12.98
N ARG A 77 2.97 -4.20 -12.81
CA ARG A 77 3.01 -2.98 -13.66
C ARG A 77 2.99 -3.23 -15.18
N HIS A 78 3.58 -4.33 -15.65
CA HIS A 78 3.59 -4.66 -17.08
C HIS A 78 2.26 -5.26 -17.57
N VAL A 79 1.63 -6.08 -16.73
CA VAL A 79 0.30 -6.64 -16.97
C VAL A 79 -0.77 -5.54 -16.82
N ASP A 80 -0.63 -4.70 -15.80
CA ASP A 80 -1.50 -3.55 -15.54
C ASP A 80 -1.39 -2.48 -16.64
N ALA A 81 -0.24 -2.31 -17.29
CA ALA A 81 -0.12 -1.42 -18.44
C ALA A 81 -1.02 -1.84 -19.61
N ILE A 82 -1.39 -3.12 -19.70
CA ILE A 82 -2.30 -3.66 -20.72
C ILE A 82 -3.74 -3.62 -20.21
N ASN A 83 -3.98 -4.09 -18.98
CA ASN A 83 -5.33 -4.33 -18.47
C ASN A 83 -5.95 -3.12 -17.76
N GLN A 84 -5.13 -2.30 -17.08
CA GLN A 84 -5.57 -1.18 -16.24
C GLN A 84 -4.60 0.01 -16.38
N PRO A 85 -4.46 0.58 -17.60
CA PRO A 85 -3.43 1.57 -17.92
C PRO A 85 -3.50 2.84 -17.06
N ASP A 86 -4.67 3.16 -16.51
CA ASP A 86 -4.89 4.34 -15.67
C ASP A 86 -4.33 4.20 -14.24
N ARG A 87 -3.88 3.00 -13.83
CA ARG A 87 -3.28 2.79 -12.50
C ARG A 87 -2.05 3.69 -12.28
N PRO A 88 -1.74 4.08 -11.03
CA PRO A 88 -0.70 5.09 -10.76
C PRO A 88 0.68 4.79 -11.37
N ILE A 89 1.13 3.54 -11.35
CA ILE A 89 2.43 3.13 -11.91
C ILE A 89 2.41 3.10 -13.45
N PRO A 90 1.54 2.32 -14.12
CA PRO A 90 1.55 2.25 -15.59
C PRO A 90 1.17 3.58 -16.26
N SER A 91 0.30 4.40 -15.66
CA SER A 91 -0.03 5.74 -16.17
C SER A 91 1.13 6.74 -16.06
N GLY A 92 2.24 6.38 -15.41
CA GLY A 92 3.39 7.25 -15.20
C GLY A 92 3.21 8.30 -14.10
N ARG A 93 2.05 8.33 -13.40
CA ARG A 93 1.84 9.22 -12.23
C ARG A 93 2.78 8.90 -11.08
N ILE A 94 3.16 7.63 -10.94
CA ILE A 94 4.25 7.14 -10.10
C ILE A 94 5.30 6.54 -11.03
N GLY A 95 6.16 7.39 -11.57
CA GLY A 95 7.20 7.02 -12.52
C GLY A 95 8.47 6.46 -11.88
N GLY A 96 9.30 5.81 -12.69
CA GLY A 96 10.60 5.29 -12.27
C GLY A 96 10.49 4.21 -11.19
N HIS A 97 11.39 4.26 -10.20
CA HIS A 97 11.43 3.28 -9.10
C HIS A 97 10.59 3.69 -7.88
N TRP A 98 9.79 4.77 -7.96
CA TRP A 98 9.02 5.25 -6.82
C TRP A 98 8.05 4.22 -6.24
N GLY A 99 7.40 3.41 -7.10
CA GLY A 99 6.54 2.33 -6.62
C GLY A 99 7.30 1.32 -5.75
N LEU A 100 8.52 0.95 -6.16
CA LEU A 100 9.41 0.08 -5.38
C LEU A 100 9.88 0.74 -4.08
N TRP A 101 10.27 2.01 -4.12
CA TRP A 101 10.71 2.72 -2.91
C TRP A 101 9.59 2.86 -1.89
N ILE A 102 8.35 3.12 -2.33
CA ILE A 102 7.16 3.14 -1.46
C ILE A 102 6.94 1.76 -0.85
N ALA A 103 7.04 0.69 -1.64
CA ALA A 103 6.92 -0.69 -1.15
C ALA A 103 7.98 -1.05 -0.10
N ILE A 104 9.26 -0.73 -0.34
CA ILE A 104 10.35 -0.99 0.61
C ILE A 104 10.18 -0.15 1.88
N ALA A 105 9.94 1.16 1.74
CA ALA A 105 9.78 2.06 2.89
C ALA A 105 8.56 1.67 3.73
N GLY A 106 7.44 1.35 3.08
CA GLY A 106 6.22 0.87 3.74
C GLY A 106 6.44 -0.45 4.47
N SER A 107 7.25 -1.36 3.90
CA SER A 107 7.59 -2.65 4.54
C SER A 107 8.45 -2.44 5.77
N ALA A 108 9.49 -1.60 5.67
CA ALA A 108 10.35 -1.27 6.80
C ALA A 108 9.59 -0.55 7.91
N LEU A 109 8.71 0.39 7.56
CA LEU A 109 7.86 1.08 8.53
C LEU A 109 6.89 0.12 9.22
N SER A 110 6.25 -0.77 8.46
CA SER A 110 5.36 -1.80 9.02
C SER A 110 6.10 -2.70 10.00
N LEU A 111 7.32 -3.13 9.65
CA LEU A 111 8.16 -3.94 10.53
C LEU A 111 8.56 -3.19 11.80
N ALA A 112 8.97 -1.93 11.67
CA ALA A 112 9.37 -1.10 12.80
C ALA A 112 8.20 -0.83 13.77
N VAL A 113 6.97 -0.73 13.27
CA VAL A 113 5.76 -0.57 14.08
C VAL A 113 5.30 -1.89 14.73
N ALA A 114 5.60 -3.02 14.09
CA ALA A 114 5.22 -4.34 14.58
C ALA A 114 6.12 -4.87 15.72
N MET A 115 7.34 -4.36 15.83
CA MET A 115 8.34 -4.71 16.86
C MET A 115 8.19 -3.84 18.11
#